data_AF-A0A387B6H7-F1
#
_entry.id   AF-A0A387B6H7-F1
#
_cell.length_a   1.000
_cell.length_b   1.000
_cell.length_c   1.000
_cell.angle_alpha   90.00
_cell.angle_beta   90.00
_cell.angle_gamma   90.00
#
_symmetry.space_group_name_H-M   'P 1'
#
loop_
_entity.id
_entity.type
_entity.pdbx_description
1 polymer ?
#
loop_
_entity_poly.entity_id
_entity_poly.type
_entity_poly.pdbx_seq_one_letter_code
_entity_poly.pdbx_strand_id
1 'polypeptide(L)'
;MNRFEPRIEVAIARTRAEVARLHKTLQRGGLVSWTSGVVSGRVPGAELFVIKPGGLDHSELSPERMVLVDLDGHVVEGTPGSEQPPSRGVAVHARLYREDPAIGGVVHTHSPYATAFALRGEPVPCVAAIVADEFGGPIPVVAYAGPDEEIGGAIAATLAAQRSRAVLLERHGAYAVGAAARDAVRAAALLEDAARAVQLARAGLPEGGTIEPLAADIVDALHERRLRSDAERVAELATVGSYPTSRPGTARPSGETGSWTTPESISSTPDNDVRNTQ
;
A
#
# COMPACT_ATOMS: atom_id res chain seq x y z
N MET A 1 20.08 0.81 -25.27
CA MET A 1 21.07 0.56 -24.21
C MET A 1 20.29 0.49 -22.92
N ASN A 2 20.30 -0.63 -22.20
CA ASN A 2 19.52 -0.74 -20.96
C ASN A 2 20.11 0.22 -19.93
N ARG A 3 19.27 1.05 -19.33
CA ARG A 3 19.68 2.12 -18.41
C ARG A 3 20.05 1.58 -17.03
N PHE A 4 19.48 0.43 -16.66
CA PHE A 4 19.74 -0.22 -15.38
C PHE A 4 20.36 -1.60 -15.56
N GLU A 5 21.02 -2.10 -14.51
CA GLU A 5 21.45 -3.49 -14.46
C GLU A 5 20.25 -4.44 -14.61
N PRO A 6 20.41 -5.62 -15.24
CA PRO A 6 19.29 -6.54 -15.50
C PRO A 6 18.46 -6.91 -14.27
N ARG A 7 19.09 -7.02 -13.10
CA ARG A 7 18.37 -7.31 -11.84
C ARG A 7 17.47 -6.16 -11.40
N ILE A 8 17.93 -4.91 -11.60
CA ILE A 8 17.18 -3.71 -11.26
C ILE A 8 16.02 -3.49 -12.24
N GLU A 9 16.21 -3.77 -13.55
CA GLU A 9 15.10 -3.75 -14.53
C GLU A 9 13.96 -4.70 -14.12
N VAL A 10 14.30 -5.92 -13.68
CA VAL A 10 13.32 -6.90 -13.19
C VAL A 10 12.64 -6.39 -11.91
N ALA A 11 13.40 -5.77 -11.00
CA ALA A 11 12.84 -5.19 -9.78
C ALA A 11 11.86 -4.06 -10.10
N ILE A 12 12.22 -3.12 -10.98
CA ILE A 12 11.36 -2.02 -11.45
C ILE A 12 10.06 -2.58 -12.05
N ALA A 13 10.16 -3.55 -12.96
CA ALA A 13 8.99 -4.14 -13.61
C ALA A 13 8.05 -4.81 -12.60
N ARG A 14 8.60 -5.53 -11.60
CA ARG A 14 7.81 -6.14 -10.52
C ARG A 14 7.13 -5.10 -9.64
N THR A 15 7.87 -4.08 -9.21
CA THR A 15 7.30 -3.00 -8.38
C THR A 15 6.20 -2.26 -9.13
N ARG A 16 6.35 -2.00 -10.44
CA ARG A 16 5.29 -1.43 -11.29
C ARG A 16 4.03 -2.28 -11.32
N ALA A 17 4.17 -3.58 -11.55
CA ALA A 17 3.04 -4.49 -11.57
C ALA A 17 2.34 -4.56 -10.21
N GLU A 18 3.11 -4.60 -9.13
CA GLU A 18 2.57 -4.64 -7.77
C GLU A 18 1.83 -3.35 -7.41
N VAL A 19 2.46 -2.18 -7.58
CA VAL A 19 1.86 -0.87 -7.27
C VAL A 19 0.60 -0.64 -8.09
N ALA A 20 0.59 -1.00 -9.38
CA ALA A 20 -0.61 -0.91 -10.23
C ALA A 20 -1.77 -1.76 -9.68
N ARG A 21 -1.48 -3.00 -9.25
CA ARG A 21 -2.48 -3.90 -8.66
C ARG A 21 -2.99 -3.39 -7.32
N LEU A 22 -2.11 -2.87 -6.46
CA LEU A 22 -2.44 -2.41 -5.12
C LEU A 22 -3.36 -1.18 -5.12
N HIS A 23 -3.25 -0.29 -6.11
CA HIS A 23 -4.22 0.79 -6.29
C HIS A 23 -5.64 0.25 -6.54
N LYS A 24 -5.78 -0.82 -7.32
CA LYS A 24 -7.09 -1.48 -7.54
C LYS A 24 -7.62 -2.12 -6.24
N THR A 25 -6.72 -2.57 -5.35
CA THR A 25 -7.10 -3.02 -4.01
C THR A 25 -7.65 -1.88 -3.16
N LEU A 26 -7.01 -0.70 -3.15
CA LEU A 26 -7.53 0.47 -2.42
C LEU A 26 -8.93 0.86 -2.91
N GLN A 27 -9.14 0.92 -4.22
CA GLN A 27 -10.41 1.30 -4.81
C GLN A 27 -11.51 0.28 -4.45
N ARG A 28 -11.25 -1.02 -4.57
CA ARG A 28 -12.21 -2.08 -4.20
C ARG A 28 -12.52 -2.08 -2.70
N GLY A 29 -11.56 -1.71 -1.87
CA GLY A 29 -11.77 -1.57 -0.43
C GLY A 29 -12.57 -0.33 -0.03
N GLY A 30 -12.85 0.60 -0.96
CA GLY A 30 -13.50 1.87 -0.65
C GLY A 30 -12.62 2.88 0.10
N LEU A 31 -11.29 2.71 0.05
CA LEU A 31 -10.35 3.62 0.72
C LEU A 31 -10.07 4.89 -0.10
N VAL A 32 -10.34 4.85 -1.41
CA VAL A 32 -10.06 5.92 -2.36
C VAL A 32 -11.19 6.03 -3.38
N SER A 33 -11.36 7.22 -3.95
CA SER A 33 -12.40 7.54 -4.91
C SER A 33 -11.82 8.29 -6.10
N TRP A 34 -12.33 8.01 -7.30
CA TRP A 34 -11.86 8.65 -8.55
C TRP A 34 -10.35 8.52 -8.71
N THR A 35 -9.62 9.63 -8.67
CA THR A 35 -8.17 9.70 -8.86
C THR A 35 -7.41 9.85 -7.53
N SER A 36 -8.12 9.86 -6.39
CA SER A 36 -7.56 10.15 -5.07
C SER A 36 -6.73 9.01 -4.50
N GLY A 37 -5.90 9.33 -3.51
CA GLY A 37 -5.01 8.38 -2.87
C GLY A 37 -3.90 7.85 -3.78
N VAL A 38 -2.91 7.28 -3.12
CA VAL A 38 -1.66 6.86 -3.74
C VAL A 38 -1.13 5.63 -3.01
N VAL A 39 -0.60 4.70 -3.80
CA VAL A 39 0.37 3.70 -3.36
C VAL A 39 1.69 4.01 -4.03
N SER A 40 2.77 3.89 -3.29
CA SER A 40 4.12 3.80 -3.86
C SER A 40 4.84 2.60 -3.29
N GLY A 41 5.80 2.07 -4.04
CA GLY A 41 6.69 1.00 -3.58
C GLY A 41 8.13 1.30 -3.94
N ARG A 42 9.03 1.11 -2.98
CA ARG A 42 10.48 1.18 -3.20
C ARG A 42 10.92 0.06 -4.14
N VAL A 43 11.89 0.34 -5.01
CA VAL A 43 12.50 -0.66 -5.90
C VAL A 43 13.61 -1.36 -5.12
N PRO A 44 13.53 -2.69 -4.90
CA PRO A 44 14.59 -3.41 -4.21
C PRO A 44 15.95 -3.27 -4.90
N GLY A 45 16.98 -2.87 -4.14
CA GLY A 45 18.36 -2.76 -4.63
C GLY A 45 18.67 -1.48 -5.40
N ALA A 46 17.76 -0.49 -5.43
CA ALA A 46 18.00 0.80 -6.06
C ALA A 46 17.38 1.94 -5.24
N GLU A 47 17.98 3.14 -5.32
CA GLU A 47 17.47 4.38 -4.72
C GLU A 47 16.33 4.97 -5.58
N LEU A 48 15.33 4.13 -5.85
CA LEU A 48 14.20 4.42 -6.72
C LEU A 48 12.90 3.93 -6.08
N PHE A 49 11.78 4.57 -6.42
CA PHE A 49 10.46 4.07 -6.11
C PHE A 49 9.50 4.25 -7.29
N VAL A 50 8.41 3.49 -7.26
CA VAL A 50 7.35 3.55 -8.26
C VAL A 50 6.10 4.13 -7.63
N ILE A 51 5.45 5.05 -8.33
CA ILE A 51 4.20 5.72 -7.91
C ILE A 51 3.22 5.85 -9.08
N LYS A 52 1.93 5.98 -8.79
CA LYS A 52 0.89 6.27 -9.79
C LYS A 52 1.10 7.67 -10.43
N PRO A 53 0.72 7.86 -11.71
CA PRO A 53 0.67 9.19 -12.32
C PRO A 53 -0.47 10.04 -11.72
N GLY A 54 -0.27 11.35 -11.70
CA GLY A 54 -1.25 12.32 -11.24
C GLY A 54 -2.49 12.35 -12.14
N GLY A 55 -3.67 12.54 -11.54
CA GLY A 55 -4.92 12.77 -12.27
C GLY A 55 -5.49 11.58 -13.04
N LEU A 56 -4.84 10.42 -13.01
CA LEU A 56 -5.31 9.23 -13.72
C LEU A 56 -6.29 8.39 -12.88
N ASP A 57 -7.36 7.91 -13.52
CA ASP A 57 -8.34 7.01 -12.92
C ASP A 57 -7.74 5.63 -12.61
N HIS A 58 -8.20 4.99 -11.53
CA HIS A 58 -7.70 3.69 -11.08
C HIS A 58 -7.95 2.57 -12.08
N SER A 59 -9.02 2.64 -12.85
CA SER A 59 -9.36 1.65 -13.89
C SER A 59 -8.37 1.65 -15.04
N GLU A 60 -7.76 2.80 -15.33
CA GLU A 60 -6.79 3.01 -16.40
C GLU A 60 -5.34 2.71 -15.98
N LEU A 61 -5.10 2.38 -14.70
CA LEU A 61 -3.77 2.06 -14.22
C LEU A 61 -3.26 0.73 -14.79
N SER A 62 -2.11 0.81 -15.44
CA SER A 62 -1.30 -0.33 -15.89
C SER A 62 0.16 -0.18 -15.42
N PRO A 63 0.94 -1.27 -15.38
CA PRO A 63 2.35 -1.22 -14.98
C PRO A 63 3.20 -0.22 -15.79
N GLU A 64 2.91 -0.10 -17.08
CA GLU A 64 3.63 0.76 -18.03
C GLU A 64 3.33 2.25 -17.82
N ARG A 65 2.16 2.56 -17.25
CA ARG A 65 1.75 3.94 -16.93
C ARG A 65 2.22 4.43 -15.57
N MET A 66 2.75 3.55 -14.73
CA MET A 66 3.35 3.95 -13.45
C MET A 66 4.55 4.87 -13.70
N VAL A 67 4.89 5.72 -12.75
CA VAL A 67 6.02 6.64 -12.84
C VAL A 67 7.15 6.12 -11.96
N LEU A 68 8.35 6.06 -12.52
CA LEU A 68 9.57 5.75 -11.77
C LEU A 68 10.22 7.06 -11.31
N VAL A 69 10.56 7.12 -10.04
CA VAL A 69 11.02 8.33 -9.37
C VAL A 69 12.26 7.98 -8.52
N ASP A 70 13.22 8.90 -8.41
CA ASP A 70 14.31 8.78 -7.44
C ASP A 70 13.84 9.14 -6.01
N LEU A 71 14.70 8.94 -5.01
CA LEU A 71 14.34 9.27 -3.62
C LEU A 71 14.26 10.78 -3.32
N ASP A 72 14.61 11.63 -4.27
CA ASP A 72 14.43 13.08 -4.16
C ASP A 72 13.09 13.54 -4.75
N GLY A 73 12.32 12.63 -5.34
CA GLY A 73 11.02 12.91 -5.93
C GLY A 73 11.10 13.33 -7.41
N HIS A 74 12.25 13.19 -8.06
CA HIS A 74 12.40 13.50 -9.48
C HIS A 74 12.07 12.31 -10.37
N VAL A 75 11.33 12.58 -11.45
CA VAL A 75 10.98 11.57 -12.45
C VAL A 75 12.23 11.09 -13.16
N VAL A 76 12.34 9.77 -13.33
CA VAL A 76 13.41 9.20 -14.15
C VAL A 76 13.00 9.25 -15.62
N GLU A 77 13.41 10.33 -16.29
CA GLU A 77 13.06 10.64 -17.69
C GLU A 77 13.35 9.51 -18.68
N GLY A 78 12.53 9.34 -19.72
CA GLY A 78 12.72 8.30 -20.75
C GLY A 78 12.49 6.86 -20.26
N THR A 79 11.87 6.69 -19.09
CA THR A 79 11.34 5.38 -18.64
C THR A 79 9.83 5.31 -18.89
N PRO A 80 9.21 4.11 -18.97
CA PRO A 80 7.77 4.01 -19.16
C PRO A 80 6.99 4.86 -18.15
N GLY A 81 6.04 5.66 -18.65
CA GLY A 81 5.22 6.55 -17.83
C GLY A 81 5.87 7.88 -17.44
N SER A 82 7.14 8.16 -17.76
CA SER A 82 7.82 9.42 -17.40
C SER A 82 7.20 10.67 -18.03
N GLU A 83 6.46 10.51 -19.13
CA GLU A 83 5.73 11.61 -19.81
C GLU A 83 4.54 12.15 -18.98
N GLN A 84 4.14 11.43 -17.92
CA GLN A 84 3.07 11.85 -17.03
C GLN A 84 3.66 12.37 -15.72
N PRO A 85 3.11 13.45 -15.14
CA PRO A 85 3.54 13.90 -13.82
C PRO A 85 3.25 12.81 -12.77
N PRO A 86 4.12 12.61 -11.77
CA PRO A 86 3.82 11.73 -10.65
C PRO A 86 2.63 12.29 -9.87
N SER A 87 2.01 11.44 -9.05
CA SER A 87 0.91 11.91 -8.19
C SER A 87 1.36 13.04 -7.26
N ARG A 88 0.40 13.92 -6.92
CA ARG A 88 0.55 14.91 -5.84
C ARG A 88 0.95 14.19 -4.55
N GLY A 89 1.81 14.83 -3.74
CA GLY A 89 2.39 14.23 -2.55
C GLY A 89 3.65 13.40 -2.82
N VAL A 90 4.19 13.37 -4.05
CA VAL A 90 5.44 12.63 -4.36
C VAL A 90 6.60 13.02 -3.44
N ALA A 91 6.70 14.30 -3.04
CA ALA A 91 7.72 14.78 -2.12
C ALA A 91 7.56 14.21 -0.69
N VAL A 92 6.32 14.03 -0.22
CA VAL A 92 6.05 13.34 1.07
C VAL A 92 6.56 11.91 1.01
N HIS A 93 6.23 11.18 -0.07
CA HIS A 93 6.66 9.80 -0.27
C HIS A 93 8.19 9.68 -0.35
N ALA A 94 8.83 10.53 -1.16
CA ALA A 94 10.28 10.63 -1.29
C ALA A 94 10.95 10.88 0.05
N ARG A 95 10.44 11.85 0.84
CA ARG A 95 10.95 12.14 2.18
C ARG A 95 10.87 10.94 3.12
N LEU A 96 9.76 10.21 3.13
CA LEU A 96 9.62 9.02 3.98
C LEU A 96 10.62 7.92 3.62
N TYR A 97 10.85 7.68 2.32
CA TYR A 97 11.87 6.74 1.89
C TYR A 97 13.29 7.17 2.27
N ARG A 98 13.62 8.47 2.18
CA ARG A 98 14.94 8.98 2.58
C ARG A 98 15.18 8.85 4.09
N GLU A 99 14.16 9.09 4.90
CA GLU A 99 14.29 9.10 6.36
C GLU A 99 14.41 7.69 6.95
N ASP A 100 13.70 6.70 6.38
CA ASP A 100 13.70 5.34 6.89
C ASP A 100 13.90 4.29 5.77
N PRO A 101 15.10 3.69 5.68
CA PRO A 101 15.39 2.63 4.71
C PRO A 101 14.55 1.36 4.88
N ALA A 102 13.92 1.14 6.04
CA ALA A 102 13.03 0.00 6.28
C ALA A 102 11.65 0.18 5.63
N ILE A 103 11.29 1.39 5.20
CA ILE A 103 10.06 1.64 4.45
C ILE A 103 10.24 1.16 3.01
N GLY A 104 9.51 0.10 2.65
CA GLY A 104 9.41 -0.39 1.27
C GLY A 104 8.11 0.00 0.58
N GLY A 105 7.16 0.61 1.32
CA GLY A 105 5.88 1.03 0.80
C GLY A 105 5.27 2.17 1.58
N VAL A 106 4.61 3.08 0.86
CA VAL A 106 3.87 4.21 1.43
C VAL A 106 2.52 4.32 0.74
N VAL A 107 1.47 4.53 1.55
CA VAL A 107 0.10 4.73 1.10
C VAL A 107 -0.45 6.02 1.67
N HIS A 108 -1.14 6.79 0.83
CA HIS A 108 -1.95 7.93 1.22
C HIS A 108 -3.41 7.70 0.84
N THR A 109 -4.34 7.95 1.76
CA THR A 109 -5.78 7.82 1.51
C THR A 109 -6.56 9.01 2.07
N HIS A 110 -7.75 9.22 1.50
CA HIS A 110 -8.81 10.08 2.06
C HIS A 110 -9.98 9.19 2.49
N SER A 111 -9.69 8.08 3.18
CA SER A 111 -10.71 7.11 3.56
C SER A 111 -11.67 7.73 4.60
N PRO A 112 -12.99 7.47 4.52
CA PRO A 112 -13.98 8.31 5.20
C PRO A 112 -13.81 8.44 6.71
N TYR A 113 -13.60 7.32 7.41
CA TYR A 113 -13.56 7.32 8.87
C TYR A 113 -12.21 7.81 9.39
N ALA A 114 -11.09 7.39 8.80
CA ALA A 114 -9.77 7.93 9.16
C ALA A 114 -9.72 9.45 8.94
N THR A 115 -10.29 9.93 7.85
CA THR A 115 -10.41 11.37 7.55
C THR A 115 -11.30 12.07 8.58
N ALA A 116 -12.39 11.46 9.06
CA ALA A 116 -13.23 12.05 10.11
C ALA A 116 -12.46 12.26 11.44
N PHE A 117 -11.55 11.36 11.81
CA PHE A 117 -10.64 11.59 12.93
C PHE A 117 -9.64 12.72 12.64
N ALA A 118 -9.05 12.72 11.43
CA ALA A 118 -8.12 13.76 11.00
C ALA A 118 -8.75 15.17 10.98
N LEU A 119 -10.02 15.30 10.58
CA LEU A 119 -10.78 16.55 10.60
C LEU A 119 -11.00 17.08 12.03
N ARG A 120 -11.07 16.20 13.03
CA ARG A 120 -11.19 16.57 14.45
C ARG A 120 -9.84 16.83 15.13
N GLY A 121 -8.74 16.54 14.44
CA GLY A 121 -7.41 16.55 15.07
C GLY A 121 -7.27 15.51 16.18
N GLU A 122 -8.07 14.43 16.13
CA GLU A 122 -8.09 13.40 17.16
C GLU A 122 -7.33 12.15 16.71
N PRO A 123 -6.47 11.56 17.56
CA PRO A 123 -5.89 10.26 17.27
C PRO A 123 -6.97 9.17 17.25
N VAL A 124 -6.76 8.11 16.47
CA VAL A 124 -7.59 6.90 16.60
C VAL A 124 -7.14 6.15 17.86
N PRO A 125 -7.99 5.98 18.88
CA PRO A 125 -7.57 5.42 20.15
C PRO A 125 -7.34 3.90 20.06
N CYS A 126 -6.43 3.40 20.91
CA CYS A 126 -6.13 1.96 21.01
C CYS A 126 -7.14 1.24 21.92
N VAL A 127 -8.38 1.14 21.45
CA VAL A 127 -9.51 0.50 22.18
C VAL A 127 -9.90 -0.86 21.59
N ALA A 128 -9.26 -1.27 20.50
CA ALA A 128 -9.53 -2.52 19.80
C ALA A 128 -8.25 -3.32 19.58
N ALA A 129 -8.34 -4.65 19.68
CA ALA A 129 -7.18 -5.54 19.54
C ALA A 129 -6.47 -5.37 18.19
N ILE A 130 -7.20 -5.03 17.12
CA ILE A 130 -6.63 -4.77 15.80
C ILE A 130 -5.70 -3.55 15.79
N VAL A 131 -6.01 -2.53 16.61
CA VAL A 131 -5.19 -1.32 16.74
C VAL A 131 -3.91 -1.63 17.51
N ALA A 132 -4.05 -2.38 18.60
CA ALA A 132 -2.92 -2.86 19.39
C ALA A 132 -1.96 -3.73 18.55
N ASP A 133 -2.50 -4.72 17.84
CA ASP A 133 -1.72 -5.65 17.01
C ASP A 133 -0.98 -4.92 15.87
N GLU A 134 -1.69 -4.10 15.08
CA GLU A 134 -1.12 -3.49 13.88
C GLU A 134 -0.26 -2.25 14.17
N PHE A 135 -0.69 -1.39 15.12
CA PHE A 135 -0.08 -0.07 15.35
C PHE A 135 0.61 0.07 16.71
N GLY A 136 0.43 -0.88 17.65
CA GLY A 136 1.14 -0.88 18.93
C GLY A 136 0.79 0.28 19.87
N GLY A 137 -0.35 0.95 19.63
CA GLY A 137 -0.81 2.13 20.36
C GLY A 137 -1.83 2.94 19.55
N PRO A 138 -2.22 4.12 20.04
CA PRO A 138 -3.08 5.04 19.29
C PRO A 138 -2.43 5.44 17.96
N ILE A 139 -3.23 5.65 16.90
CA ILE A 139 -2.72 6.19 15.64
C ILE A 139 -2.65 7.73 15.77
N PRO A 140 -1.46 8.34 15.65
CA PRO A 140 -1.26 9.77 15.91
C PRO A 140 -1.82 10.68 14.84
N VAL A 141 -1.85 11.98 15.15
CA VAL A 141 -2.17 13.06 14.21
C VAL A 141 -0.97 13.98 14.06
N VAL A 142 -0.69 14.38 12.82
CA VAL A 142 0.26 15.42 12.45
C VAL A 142 -0.51 16.62 11.92
N ALA A 143 -0.13 17.83 12.34
CA ALA A 143 -0.73 19.06 11.86
C ALA A 143 -0.50 19.24 10.34
N TYR A 144 -1.52 19.66 9.61
CA TYR A 144 -1.36 20.03 8.21
C TYR A 144 -0.87 21.46 8.09
N ALA A 145 0.45 21.60 8.04
CA ALA A 145 1.11 22.89 7.91
C ALA A 145 2.35 22.76 6.99
N GLY A 146 2.48 23.71 6.08
CA GLY A 146 3.66 23.85 5.23
C GLY A 146 3.60 23.09 3.89
N PRO A 147 4.66 23.18 3.10
CA PRO A 147 4.85 22.43 1.85
C PRO A 147 5.01 20.92 2.11
N ASP A 148 4.83 20.12 1.06
CA ASP A 148 4.92 18.65 1.11
C ASP A 148 6.21 18.13 1.77
N GLU A 149 7.35 18.81 1.61
CA GLU A 149 8.61 18.41 2.24
C GLU A 149 8.58 18.55 3.77
N GLU A 150 7.98 19.63 4.30
CA GLU A 150 7.81 19.84 5.74
C GLU A 150 6.80 18.85 6.32
N ILE A 151 5.69 18.62 5.61
CA ILE A 151 4.69 17.61 5.95
C ILE A 151 5.35 16.22 6.01
N GLY A 152 6.15 15.87 4.99
CA GLY A 152 6.89 14.61 4.94
C GLY A 152 7.84 14.45 6.13
N GLY A 153 8.57 15.51 6.48
CA GLY A 153 9.45 15.51 7.67
C GLY A 153 8.69 15.31 8.97
N ALA A 154 7.55 15.98 9.15
CA ALA A 154 6.71 15.84 10.35
C ALA A 154 6.10 14.44 10.48
N ILE A 155 5.64 13.86 9.37
CA ILE A 155 5.17 12.47 9.32
C ILE A 155 6.31 11.51 9.67
N ALA A 156 7.49 11.67 9.06
CA ALA A 156 8.63 10.79 9.30
C ALA A 156 9.08 10.83 10.77
N ALA A 157 9.19 12.02 11.35
CA ALA A 157 9.54 12.20 12.76
C ALA A 157 8.49 11.55 13.69
N THR A 158 7.21 11.65 13.35
CA THR A 158 6.13 11.04 14.14
C THR A 158 6.17 9.52 14.07
N LEU A 159 6.38 8.95 12.87
CA LEU A 159 6.51 7.51 12.67
C LEU A 159 7.76 6.95 13.37
N ALA A 160 8.86 7.68 13.40
CA ALA A 160 10.08 7.27 14.09
C ALA A 160 9.95 7.33 15.62
N ALA A 161 9.18 8.29 16.14
CA ALA A 161 8.97 8.47 17.58
C ALA A 161 7.89 7.54 18.17
N GLN A 162 7.10 6.87 17.33
CA GLN A 162 5.96 6.06 17.75
C GLN A 162 6.03 4.64 17.17
N ARG A 163 5.26 3.72 17.75
CA ARG A 163 5.16 2.33 17.25
C ARG A 163 4.23 2.21 16.03
N SER A 164 3.37 3.19 15.83
CA SER A 164 2.37 3.19 14.76
C SER A 164 3.06 3.34 13.41
N ARG A 165 2.68 2.49 12.45
CA ARG A 165 3.07 2.63 11.05
C ARG A 165 2.06 3.45 10.23
N ALA A 166 1.13 4.13 10.88
CA ALA A 166 0.20 5.03 10.25
C ALA A 166 0.08 6.33 11.04
N VAL A 167 -0.33 7.39 10.35
CA VAL A 167 -0.56 8.70 10.91
C VAL A 167 -1.71 9.39 10.18
N LEU A 168 -2.50 10.15 10.92
CA LEU A 168 -3.48 11.05 10.36
C LEU A 168 -2.84 12.41 10.07
N LEU A 169 -3.14 12.98 8.92
CA LEU A 169 -2.76 14.35 8.59
C LEU A 169 -3.98 15.24 8.78
N GLU A 170 -3.92 16.13 9.79
CA GLU A 170 -5.03 16.97 10.23
C GLU A 170 -5.72 17.65 9.05
N ARG A 171 -7.06 17.63 9.01
CA ARG A 171 -7.85 18.25 7.92
C ARG A 171 -7.60 17.70 6.51
N HIS A 172 -6.91 16.57 6.35
CA HIS A 172 -6.56 16.03 5.05
C HIS A 172 -6.92 14.55 4.88
N GLY A 173 -6.27 13.65 5.60
CA GLY A 173 -6.42 12.21 5.37
C GLY A 173 -5.45 11.39 6.21
N ALA A 174 -4.97 10.27 5.66
CA ALA A 174 -4.06 9.38 6.36
C ALA A 174 -2.85 8.98 5.50
N TYR A 175 -1.75 8.70 6.17
CA TYR A 175 -0.58 8.03 5.62
C TYR A 175 -0.32 6.73 6.37
N ALA A 176 0.08 5.69 5.64
CA ALA A 176 0.51 4.42 6.21
C ALA A 176 1.77 3.93 5.50
N VAL A 177 2.66 3.28 6.25
CA VAL A 177 3.94 2.76 5.77
C VAL A 177 4.06 1.27 6.07
N GLY A 178 4.97 0.60 5.37
CA GLY A 178 5.28 -0.80 5.61
C GLY A 178 6.58 -1.24 4.94
N ALA A 179 7.07 -2.41 5.34
CA ALA A 179 8.28 -3.01 4.76
C ALA A 179 8.13 -3.35 3.27
N ALA A 180 6.89 -3.51 2.80
CA ALA A 180 6.53 -3.56 1.39
C ALA A 180 5.27 -2.71 1.11
N ALA A 181 5.05 -2.36 -0.17
CA ALA A 181 3.84 -1.65 -0.62
C ALA A 181 2.55 -2.34 -0.16
N ARG A 182 2.52 -3.68 -0.16
CA ARG A 182 1.37 -4.46 0.32
C ARG A 182 1.10 -4.28 1.81
N ASP A 183 2.15 -4.16 2.63
CA ASP A 183 2.01 -3.98 4.08
C ASP A 183 1.50 -2.57 4.41
N ALA A 184 1.92 -1.56 3.65
CA ALA A 184 1.38 -0.21 3.75
C ALA A 184 -0.11 -0.15 3.38
N VAL A 185 -0.53 -0.87 2.32
CA VAL A 185 -1.95 -1.00 1.95
C VAL A 185 -2.76 -1.73 3.02
N ARG A 186 -2.20 -2.80 3.61
CA ARG A 186 -2.82 -3.49 4.75
C ARG A 186 -3.01 -2.54 5.92
N ALA A 187 -1.99 -1.79 6.31
CA ALA A 187 -2.05 -0.85 7.41
C ALA A 187 -3.09 0.27 7.16
N ALA A 188 -3.17 0.80 5.93
CA ALA A 188 -4.20 1.78 5.56
C ALA A 188 -5.63 1.21 5.70
N ALA A 189 -5.85 -0.04 5.29
CA ALA A 189 -7.15 -0.71 5.43
C ALA A 189 -7.52 -0.95 6.89
N LEU A 190 -6.58 -1.43 7.70
CA LEU A 190 -6.80 -1.67 9.12
C LEU A 190 -7.01 -0.38 9.90
N LEU A 191 -6.36 0.72 9.50
CA LEU A 191 -6.61 2.05 10.05
C LEU A 191 -8.05 2.48 9.78
N GLU A 192 -8.53 2.36 8.54
CA GLU A 192 -9.90 2.74 8.18
C GLU A 192 -10.93 1.88 8.93
N ASP A 193 -10.70 0.57 9.02
CA ASP A 193 -11.57 -0.35 9.76
C ASP A 193 -11.61 -0.03 11.25
N ALA A 194 -10.46 0.26 11.86
CA ALA A 194 -10.37 0.67 13.25
C ALA A 194 -11.10 2.01 13.48
N ALA A 195 -10.83 3.02 12.66
CA ALA A 195 -11.47 4.33 12.75
C ALA A 195 -13.00 4.20 12.62
N ARG A 196 -13.47 3.37 11.68
CA ARG A 196 -14.89 3.07 11.50
C ARG A 196 -15.51 2.42 12.73
N ALA A 197 -14.87 1.37 13.27
CA ALA A 197 -15.36 0.68 14.46
C ALA A 197 -15.45 1.63 15.67
N VAL A 198 -14.41 2.45 15.91
CA VAL A 198 -14.41 3.42 17.02
C VAL A 198 -15.49 4.47 16.81
N GLN A 199 -15.65 5.02 15.60
CA GLN A 199 -16.65 6.05 15.32
C GLN A 199 -18.07 5.52 15.54
N LEU A 200 -18.37 4.32 15.05
CA LEU A 200 -19.68 3.69 15.22
C LEU A 200 -19.94 3.30 16.67
N ALA A 201 -18.94 2.80 17.38
CA ALA A 201 -19.05 2.49 18.81
C ALA A 201 -19.36 3.75 19.62
N ARG A 202 -18.63 4.86 19.38
CA ARG A 202 -18.90 6.16 20.02
C ARG A 202 -20.31 6.67 19.75
N ALA A 203 -20.82 6.51 18.53
CA ALA A 203 -22.17 6.93 18.18
C ALA A 203 -23.28 6.12 18.90
N GLY A 204 -22.97 4.89 19.33
CA GLY A 204 -23.90 4.04 20.09
C GLY A 204 -23.85 4.23 21.61
N LEU A 205 -22.92 5.04 22.13
CA LEU A 205 -22.81 5.31 23.56
C LEU A 205 -23.86 6.34 24.02
N PRO A 206 -24.30 6.28 25.28
CA PRO A 206 -25.06 7.38 25.88
C PRO A 206 -24.21 8.66 25.90
N GLU A 207 -24.87 9.81 26.04
CA GLU A 207 -24.19 11.10 26.14
C GLU A 207 -23.15 11.08 27.28
N GLY A 208 -21.91 11.46 26.95
CA GLY A 208 -20.78 11.43 27.88
C GLY A 208 -20.12 10.05 28.07
N GLY A 209 -20.59 9.00 27.40
CA GLY A 209 -19.97 7.68 27.46
C GLY A 209 -18.59 7.63 26.81
N THR A 210 -17.66 6.90 27.41
CA THR A 210 -16.30 6.65 26.90
C THR A 210 -16.06 5.18 26.60
N ILE A 211 -15.07 4.90 25.76
CA ILE A 211 -14.52 3.55 25.57
C ILE A 211 -13.13 3.55 26.18
N GLU A 212 -12.94 2.73 27.21
CA GLU A 212 -11.65 2.65 27.89
C GLU A 212 -10.59 2.05 26.94
N PRO A 213 -9.37 2.63 26.89
CA PRO A 213 -8.25 2.04 26.17
C PRO A 213 -7.90 0.64 26.69
N LEU A 214 -7.30 -0.17 25.81
CA LEU A 214 -6.71 -1.43 26.22
C LEU A 214 -5.56 -1.20 27.21
N ALA A 215 -5.42 -2.12 28.16
CA ALA A 215 -4.30 -2.11 29.10
C ALA A 215 -2.96 -2.26 28.35
N ALA A 216 -1.93 -1.55 28.83
CA ALA A 216 -0.65 -1.44 28.12
C ALA A 216 0.03 -2.79 27.89
N ASP A 217 -0.07 -3.71 28.85
CA ASP A 217 0.46 -5.08 28.76
C ASP A 217 -0.23 -5.90 27.65
N ILE A 218 -1.53 -5.72 27.46
CA ILE A 218 -2.28 -6.33 26.34
C ILE A 218 -1.82 -5.72 25.01
N VAL A 219 -1.62 -4.40 24.96
CA VAL A 219 -1.14 -3.71 23.76
C VAL A 219 0.25 -4.21 23.36
N ASP A 220 1.17 -4.26 24.33
CA ASP A 220 2.53 -4.75 24.16
C ASP A 220 2.53 -6.20 23.64
N ALA A 221 1.80 -7.10 24.30
CA ALA A 221 1.75 -8.51 23.94
C ALA A 221 1.21 -8.75 22.51
N LEU A 222 0.15 -8.03 22.11
CA LEU A 222 -0.41 -8.12 20.77
C LEU A 222 0.55 -7.58 19.70
N HIS A 223 1.17 -6.44 19.97
CA HIS A 223 2.10 -5.82 19.03
C HIS A 223 3.35 -6.67 18.83
N GLU A 224 3.94 -7.19 19.90
CA GLU A 224 5.11 -8.07 19.84
C GLU A 224 4.81 -9.38 19.08
N ARG A 225 3.62 -9.95 19.27
CA ARG A 225 3.18 -11.12 18.49
C ARG A 225 3.14 -10.83 17.00
N ARG A 226 2.61 -9.67 16.60
CA ARG A 226 2.58 -9.24 15.19
C ARG A 226 3.99 -9.06 14.64
N LEU A 227 4.87 -8.39 15.39
CA LEU A 227 6.27 -8.17 14.97
C LEU A 227 7.00 -9.50 14.76
N ARG A 228 6.81 -10.46 15.66
CA ARG A 228 7.37 -11.82 15.54
C ARG A 228 6.83 -12.55 14.31
N SER A 229 5.52 -12.50 14.09
CA SER A 229 4.87 -13.13 12.94
C SER A 229 5.40 -12.57 11.61
N ASP A 230 5.63 -11.26 11.55
CA ASP A 230 6.19 -10.63 10.35
C ASP A 230 7.67 -10.99 10.15
N ALA A 231 8.46 -11.05 11.23
CA ALA A 231 9.85 -11.50 11.17
C ALA A 231 9.96 -12.96 10.69
N GLU A 232 9.09 -13.85 11.17
CA GLU A 232 9.02 -15.25 10.73
C GLU A 232 8.66 -15.37 9.25
N ARG A 233 7.69 -14.58 8.76
CA ARG A 233 7.33 -14.55 7.32
C ARG A 233 8.48 -14.06 6.44
N VAL A 234 9.23 -13.05 6.88
CA VAL A 234 10.41 -12.58 6.16
C VAL A 234 11.49 -13.65 6.12
N ALA A 235 11.73 -14.35 7.24
CA ALA A 235 12.69 -15.44 7.31
C ALA A 235 12.29 -16.61 6.38
N GLU A 236 11.01 -17.00 6.36
CA GLU A 236 10.49 -18.04 5.48
C GLU A 236 10.72 -17.68 3.99
N LEU A 237 10.35 -16.46 3.59
CA LEU A 237 10.58 -15.98 2.21
C LEU A 237 12.07 -15.97 1.83
N ALA A 238 12.96 -15.66 2.77
CA ALA A 238 14.41 -15.71 2.54
C ALA A 238 14.91 -17.15 2.32
N THR A 239 14.32 -18.14 2.99
CA THR A 239 14.68 -19.56 2.83
C THR A 239 14.16 -20.18 1.52
N VAL A 240 13.01 -19.73 1.01
CA VAL A 240 12.45 -20.20 -0.27
C VAL A 240 13.21 -19.64 -1.49
N GLY A 241 14.07 -18.65 -1.29
CA GLY A 241 14.85 -17.96 -2.33
C GLY A 241 15.97 -18.77 -3.01
N SER A 242 16.31 -19.98 -2.53
CA SER A 242 17.26 -20.87 -3.21
C SER A 242 16.53 -21.85 -4.13
N TYR A 243 16.23 -21.44 -5.36
CA TYR A 243 15.97 -22.43 -6.42
C TYR A 243 17.30 -23.14 -6.72
N PRO A 244 17.41 -24.48 -6.58
CA PRO A 244 18.56 -25.21 -7.11
C PRO A 244 18.58 -25.01 -8.63
N THR A 245 19.66 -24.44 -9.13
CA THR A 245 19.87 -24.16 -10.57
C THR A 245 20.10 -25.41 -11.42
N SER A 246 20.01 -26.60 -10.83
CA SER A 246 20.11 -27.86 -11.55
C SER A 246 18.72 -28.42 -11.83
N ARG A 247 18.20 -28.22 -13.06
CA ARG A 247 17.24 -29.17 -13.62
C ARG A 247 17.94 -30.53 -13.75
N PRO A 248 17.40 -31.62 -13.19
CA PRO A 248 17.78 -32.95 -13.66
C PRO A 248 17.38 -33.03 -15.13
N GLY A 249 18.35 -33.33 -16.00
CA GLY A 249 18.11 -33.46 -17.43
C GLY A 249 17.09 -34.56 -17.69
N THR A 250 15.86 -34.19 -18.03
CA THR A 250 14.92 -35.12 -18.65
C THR A 250 15.29 -35.22 -20.12
N ALA A 251 15.97 -36.31 -20.47
CA ALA A 251 16.14 -36.71 -21.86
C ALA A 251 14.77 -36.77 -22.52
N ARG A 252 14.60 -36.03 -23.62
CA ARG A 252 13.44 -36.17 -24.51
C ARG A 252 13.53 -37.56 -25.16
N PRO A 253 12.48 -38.40 -25.09
CA PRO A 253 12.37 -39.52 -26.01
C PRO A 253 12.13 -38.96 -27.42
N SER A 254 12.95 -39.40 -28.35
CA SER A 254 12.76 -39.18 -29.78
C SER A 254 11.58 -40.03 -30.28
N GLY A 255 10.66 -39.39 -31.01
CA GLY A 255 9.70 -40.07 -31.88
C GLY A 255 8.26 -39.97 -31.42
N GLU A 256 7.50 -39.09 -32.06
CA GLU A 256 6.24 -39.44 -32.75
C GLU A 256 5.58 -38.14 -33.27
N THR A 257 5.37 -38.11 -34.59
CA THR A 257 4.66 -37.04 -35.30
C THR A 257 3.16 -37.24 -35.13
N GLY A 258 2.54 -36.52 -34.20
CA GLY A 258 1.09 -36.45 -34.04
C GLY A 258 0.55 -35.09 -34.47
N SER A 259 -0.29 -35.06 -35.49
CA SER A 259 -0.98 -33.88 -35.99
C SER A 259 -1.96 -33.34 -34.95
N TRP A 260 -1.85 -32.05 -34.60
CA TRP A 260 -2.85 -31.36 -33.79
C TRP A 260 -3.89 -30.71 -34.71
N THR A 261 -5.08 -31.32 -34.79
CA THR A 261 -6.28 -30.64 -35.30
C THR A 261 -6.92 -29.84 -34.18
N THR A 262 -7.21 -28.56 -34.44
CA THR A 262 -7.96 -27.66 -33.55
C THR A 262 -9.46 -27.96 -33.63
N PRO A 263 -10.20 -28.08 -32.52
CA PRO A 263 -11.66 -28.02 -32.56
C PRO A 263 -12.15 -26.57 -32.62
N GLU A 264 -13.17 -26.37 -33.45
CA GLU A 264 -13.81 -25.11 -33.80
C GLU A 264 -14.48 -24.38 -32.62
N SER A 265 -14.59 -23.07 -32.82
CA SER A 265 -15.35 -22.10 -32.03
C SER A 265 -16.81 -22.49 -31.82
N ILE A 266 -17.29 -22.38 -30.58
CA ILE A 266 -18.73 -22.27 -30.28
C ILE A 266 -18.96 -20.97 -29.53
N SER A 267 -19.63 -20.05 -30.23
CA SER A 267 -20.22 -18.83 -29.70
C SER A 267 -21.55 -19.12 -29.01
N SER A 268 -21.76 -18.59 -27.82
CA SER A 268 -23.09 -18.18 -27.35
C SER A 268 -22.99 -17.30 -26.10
N THR A 269 -23.23 -16.00 -26.29
CA THR A 269 -23.67 -15.07 -25.24
C THR A 269 -25.14 -15.34 -24.90
N PRO A 270 -25.54 -15.27 -23.63
CA PRO A 270 -26.91 -14.96 -23.27
C PRO A 270 -27.04 -13.48 -22.92
N ASP A 271 -27.93 -12.81 -23.67
CA ASP A 271 -28.62 -11.60 -23.23
C ASP A 271 -29.27 -11.85 -21.87
N ASN A 272 -29.20 -10.87 -20.97
CA ASN A 272 -30.23 -10.74 -19.94
C ASN A 272 -30.48 -9.27 -19.64
N ASP A 273 -31.41 -8.75 -20.43
CA ASP A 273 -32.11 -7.50 -20.23
C ASP A 273 -33.19 -7.74 -19.16
N VAL A 274 -33.10 -7.07 -18.00
CA VAL A 274 -34.22 -6.98 -17.05
C VAL A 274 -34.37 -5.53 -16.62
N ARG A 275 -35.25 -4.83 -17.35
CA ARG A 275 -36.01 -3.67 -16.86
C ARG A 275 -37.32 -4.16 -16.27
N ASN A 276 -37.62 -3.77 -15.04
CA ASN A 276 -38.91 -3.23 -14.56
C ASN A 276 -38.84 -3.07 -13.03
N THR A 277 -38.85 -1.85 -12.49
CA THR A 277 -40.06 -1.11 -12.05
C THR A 277 -40.89 -1.82 -10.99
N GLN A 278 -40.66 -1.44 -9.73
CA GLN A 278 -41.63 -0.81 -8.83
C GLN A 278 -40.90 -0.10 -7.70
#